data_AF-A0A972ES94-F1
#
_entry.id   AF-A0A972ES94-F1
#
_cell.length_a   1.000
_cell.length_b   1.000
_cell.length_c   1.000
_cell.angle_alpha   90.00
_cell.angle_beta   90.00
_cell.angle_gamma   90.00
#
_symmetry.space_group_name_H-M   'P 1'
#
loop_
_entity.id
_entity.type
_entity.pdbx_description
1 polymer ?
#
loop_
_entity_poly.entity_id
_entity_poly.type
_entity_poly.pdbx_seq_one_letter_code
_entity_poly.pdbx_strand_id
1 'polypeptide(L)'
;MKKLFVVLIMGVIVSLTGCSTAVQEAPVEVQTEVPAEVQTEVPAVTETVLELVKGDEIIYFTMDQLKSLPAVEGLAGIMSSTGKITAPAQHKGVLLTTLLDEVGGMTDEHSV
;
A
#
# COMPACT_ATOMS: atom_id res chain seq x y z
N MET A 1 -34.51 -30.54 -4.93
CA MET A 1 -35.10 -29.52 -4.04
C MET A 1 -34.31 -29.25 -2.75
N LYS A 2 -33.47 -30.17 -2.23
CA LYS A 2 -32.62 -29.90 -1.05
C LYS A 2 -31.50 -28.89 -1.32
N LYS A 3 -30.86 -28.93 -2.50
CA LYS A 3 -29.76 -28.02 -2.88
C LYS A 3 -30.22 -26.58 -3.18
N LEU A 4 -31.47 -26.40 -3.65
CA LEU A 4 -32.08 -25.08 -3.82
C LEU A 4 -32.42 -24.44 -2.47
N PHE A 5 -32.83 -25.26 -1.49
CA PHE A 5 -33.13 -24.81 -0.12
C PHE A 5 -31.85 -24.39 0.64
N VAL A 6 -30.72 -25.06 0.39
CA VAL A 6 -29.41 -24.73 0.99
C VAL A 6 -28.85 -23.40 0.46
N VAL A 7 -29.07 -23.08 -0.82
CA VAL A 7 -28.65 -21.79 -1.43
C VAL A 7 -29.52 -20.63 -0.93
N LEU A 8 -30.82 -20.86 -0.71
CA LEU A 8 -31.74 -19.87 -0.17
C LEU A 8 -31.49 -19.57 1.31
N ILE A 9 -31.08 -20.57 2.11
CA ILE A 9 -30.70 -20.38 3.51
C ILE A 9 -29.36 -19.64 3.66
N MET A 10 -28.38 -19.88 2.78
CA MET A 10 -27.08 -19.20 2.89
C MET A 10 -27.12 -17.72 2.45
N GLY A 11 -28.06 -17.35 1.58
CA GLY A 11 -28.28 -15.96 1.15
C GLY A 11 -29.00 -15.07 2.17
N VAL A 12 -29.77 -15.65 3.11
CA VAL A 12 -30.51 -14.92 4.15
C VAL A 12 -29.63 -14.60 5.37
N ILE A 13 -28.54 -15.34 5.59
CA ILE A 13 -27.64 -15.16 6.75
C ILE A 13 -26.68 -13.96 6.55
N VAL A 14 -26.45 -13.53 5.29
CA VAL A 14 -25.53 -12.42 4.96
C VAL A 14 -26.17 -11.02 5.11
N SER A 15 -27.48 -10.95 5.34
CA SER A 15 -28.24 -9.68 5.37
C SER A 15 -28.66 -9.18 6.76
N LEU A 16 -28.24 -9.83 7.86
CA LEU A 16 -28.61 -9.44 9.24
C LEU A 16 -27.49 -8.86 10.11
N THR A 17 -26.32 -8.53 9.55
CA THR A 17 -25.27 -7.80 10.31
C THR A 17 -25.24 -6.32 9.91
N GLY A 18 -26.38 -5.65 10.11
CA GLY A 18 -26.51 -4.21 10.04
C GLY A 18 -26.99 -3.67 11.40
N CYS A 19 -26.21 -2.76 11.97
CA CYS A 19 -26.51 -1.81 13.06
C CYS A 19 -27.30 -2.32 14.28
N SER A 20 -26.62 -2.39 15.43
CA SER A 20 -27.27 -2.12 16.72
C SER A 20 -26.63 -0.88 17.34
N THR A 21 -27.34 0.24 17.21
CA THR A 21 -27.18 1.45 18.00
C THR A 21 -27.63 1.16 19.43
N ALA A 22 -26.75 1.38 20.40
CA ALA A 22 -27.14 1.53 21.80
C ALA A 22 -26.94 3.00 22.19
N VAL A 23 -28.04 3.76 22.19
CA VAL A 23 -28.17 5.04 22.88
C VAL A 23 -28.37 4.75 24.36
N GLN A 24 -27.56 5.37 25.20
CA GLN A 24 -27.73 5.40 26.66
C GLN A 24 -27.96 6.86 27.08
N GLU A 25 -29.19 7.18 27.46
CA GLU A 25 -29.58 8.33 28.30
C GLU A 25 -29.40 7.85 29.76
N ALA A 26 -28.80 8.56 30.74
CA ALA A 26 -29.03 9.89 31.31
C ALA A 26 -28.09 10.04 32.56
N PRO A 27 -28.01 11.13 33.36
CA PRO A 27 -28.23 12.57 33.14
C PRO A 27 -27.21 13.56 33.83
N VAL A 28 -27.36 14.86 33.52
CA VAL A 28 -27.03 16.08 34.31
C VAL A 28 -25.60 16.69 34.25
N GLU A 29 -25.55 17.85 33.59
CA GLU A 29 -24.82 19.11 33.84
C GLU A 29 -23.31 19.07 34.12
N VAL A 30 -22.51 19.73 33.27
CA VAL A 30 -22.09 21.13 33.43
C VAL A 30 -21.54 21.63 32.09
N GLN A 31 -21.98 22.81 31.66
CA GLN A 31 -21.48 23.50 30.48
C GLN A 31 -20.01 23.89 30.69
N THR A 32 -19.15 23.55 29.74
CA THR A 32 -17.93 24.30 29.46
C THR A 32 -17.74 24.27 27.95
N GLU A 33 -18.08 25.37 27.29
CA GLU A 33 -17.76 25.62 25.88
C GLU A 33 -16.24 25.61 25.73
N VAL A 34 -15.69 24.49 25.26
CA VAL A 34 -14.34 24.43 24.69
C VAL A 34 -14.56 24.37 23.17
N PRO A 35 -14.06 25.36 22.40
CA PRO A 35 -14.23 25.38 20.95
C PRO A 35 -13.79 24.05 20.34
N ALA A 36 -14.62 23.52 19.44
CA ALA A 36 -14.34 22.35 18.65
C ALA A 36 -12.99 22.52 17.93
N GLU A 37 -11.95 21.89 18.46
CA GLU A 37 -10.74 21.60 17.70
C GLU A 37 -11.16 20.69 16.56
N VAL A 38 -11.12 21.27 15.36
CA VAL A 38 -11.07 20.57 14.10
C VAL A 38 -9.97 19.53 14.23
N GLN A 39 -10.34 18.24 14.34
CA GLN A 39 -9.41 17.15 14.12
C GLN A 39 -8.98 17.23 12.65
N THR A 40 -7.96 18.05 12.42
CA THR A 40 -7.15 17.98 11.22
C THR A 40 -6.43 16.66 11.34
N GLU A 41 -6.89 15.68 10.57
CA GLU A 41 -6.20 14.44 10.30
C GLU A 41 -4.81 14.83 9.77
N VAL A 42 -3.82 14.82 10.65
CA VAL A 42 -2.43 14.98 10.29
C VAL A 42 -2.14 13.83 9.33
N PRO A 43 -1.81 14.09 8.06
CA PRO A 43 -1.52 13.02 7.13
C PRO A 43 -0.37 12.22 7.73
N ALA A 44 -0.55 10.91 7.80
CA ALA A 44 0.51 9.98 8.18
C ALA A 44 1.78 10.39 7.44
N VAL A 45 2.84 10.68 8.19
CA VAL A 45 4.13 11.10 7.65
C VAL A 45 4.56 10.03 6.66
N THR A 46 4.43 10.35 5.39
CA THR A 46 4.78 9.46 4.28
C THR A 46 6.27 9.63 4.05
N GLU A 47 7.06 8.91 4.86
CA GLU A 47 8.51 8.90 4.73
C GLU A 47 8.89 8.48 3.30
N THR A 48 9.73 9.29 2.67
CA THR A 48 10.34 8.95 1.38
C THR A 48 11.36 7.85 1.59
N VAL A 49 11.29 6.81 0.78
CA VAL A 49 12.20 5.65 0.86
C VAL A 49 12.99 5.41 -0.42
N LEU A 50 12.61 6.08 -1.52
CA LEU A 50 13.33 6.05 -2.79
C LEU A 50 13.18 7.39 -3.51
N GLU A 51 14.28 7.85 -4.10
CA GLU A 51 14.34 9.02 -4.97
C GLU A 51 14.82 8.58 -6.36
N LEU A 52 14.09 8.97 -7.40
CA LEU A 52 14.53 8.85 -8.79
C LEU A 52 14.99 10.23 -9.26
N VAL A 53 16.23 10.33 -9.74
CA VAL A 53 16.84 11.60 -10.13
C VAL A 53 17.24 11.56 -11.60
N LYS A 54 16.80 12.55 -12.37
CA LYS A 54 17.22 12.81 -13.75
C LYS A 54 17.54 14.29 -13.93
N GLY A 55 18.82 14.62 -13.86
CA GLY A 55 19.25 16.03 -13.85
C GLY A 55 18.60 16.77 -12.67
N ASP A 56 17.81 17.80 -12.97
CA ASP A 56 17.07 18.58 -11.97
C ASP A 56 15.68 18.00 -11.62
N GLU A 57 15.24 16.96 -12.32
CA GLU A 57 13.97 16.27 -12.06
C GLU A 57 14.15 15.21 -10.96
N ILE A 58 13.32 15.28 -9.91
CA ILE A 58 13.33 14.34 -8.79
C ILE A 58 11.92 13.82 -8.53
N ILE A 59 11.76 12.50 -8.51
CA ILE A 59 10.51 11.82 -8.13
C ILE A 59 10.73 11.06 -6.81
N TYR A 60 9.85 11.30 -5.86
CA TYR A 60 9.90 10.70 -4.53
C TYR A 60 8.87 9.58 -4.40
N PHE A 61 9.29 8.43 -3.90
CA PHE A 61 8.41 7.32 -3.59
C PHE A 61 8.34 7.03 -2.11
N THR A 62 7.12 6.82 -1.63
CA THR A 62 6.84 6.20 -0.34
C THR A 62 6.84 4.69 -0.49
N MET A 63 6.88 3.97 0.63
CA MET A 63 6.85 2.51 0.59
C MET A 63 5.51 1.94 0.14
N ASP A 64 4.40 2.64 0.40
CA ASP A 64 3.08 2.22 -0.08
C ASP A 64 2.96 2.42 -1.60
N GLN A 65 3.55 3.48 -2.15
CA GLN A 65 3.62 3.67 -3.60
C GLN A 65 4.49 2.60 -4.27
N LEU A 66 5.63 2.22 -3.69
CA LEU A 66 6.46 1.16 -4.28
C LEU A 66 5.78 -0.20 -4.25
N LYS A 67 4.99 -0.50 -3.21
CA LYS A 67 4.23 -1.75 -3.10
C LYS A 67 3.02 -1.81 -4.04
N SER A 68 2.51 -0.67 -4.48
CA SER A 68 1.38 -0.62 -5.43
C SER A 68 1.81 -0.83 -6.88
N LEU A 69 3.10 -0.67 -7.18
CA LEU A 69 3.66 -0.93 -8.51
C LEU A 69 3.65 -2.44 -8.85
N PRO A 70 3.63 -2.80 -10.15
CA PRO A 70 3.66 -4.20 -10.58
C PRO A 70 4.90 -4.93 -10.06
N ALA A 71 4.68 -5.94 -9.21
CA ALA A 71 5.74 -6.78 -8.69
C ALA A 71 5.98 -8.00 -9.59
N VAL A 72 7.26 -8.29 -9.83
CA VAL A 72 7.73 -9.50 -10.51
C VAL A 72 8.47 -10.40 -9.52
N GLU A 73 8.49 -11.70 -9.79
CA GLU A 73 9.18 -12.70 -8.97
C GLU A 73 10.10 -13.57 -9.83
N GLY A 74 11.25 -13.96 -9.28
CA GLY A 74 12.21 -14.81 -9.98
C GLY A 74 13.35 -15.31 -9.10
N LEU A 75 14.06 -16.33 -9.59
CA LEU A 75 15.28 -16.83 -8.94
C LEU A 75 16.48 -15.97 -9.32
N ALA A 76 17.21 -15.47 -8.34
CA ALA A 76 18.48 -14.77 -8.56
C ALA A 76 19.51 -15.14 -7.49
N GLY A 77 20.78 -15.22 -7.90
CA GLY A 77 21.93 -15.38 -7.01
C GLY A 77 22.84 -14.17 -7.10
N ILE A 78 23.83 -14.08 -6.22
CA ILE A 78 24.75 -12.93 -6.14
C ILE A 78 26.19 -13.44 -6.17
N MET A 79 27.02 -12.82 -7.02
CA MET A 79 28.47 -12.96 -6.99
C MET A 79 29.07 -11.65 -6.47
N SER A 80 29.82 -11.69 -5.37
CA SER A 80 30.55 -10.51 -4.88
C SER A 80 31.78 -10.21 -5.75
N SER A 81 32.33 -9.01 -5.62
CA SER A 81 33.62 -8.64 -6.24
C SER A 81 34.79 -9.54 -5.80
N THR A 82 34.69 -10.18 -4.63
CA THR A 82 35.66 -11.15 -4.12
C THR A 82 35.43 -12.58 -4.62
N GLY A 83 34.46 -12.81 -5.49
CA GLY A 83 34.13 -14.12 -6.06
C GLY A 83 33.30 -15.02 -5.16
N LYS A 84 32.81 -14.53 -4.01
CA LYS A 84 31.88 -15.31 -3.17
C LYS A 84 30.53 -15.44 -3.86
N ILE A 85 30.08 -16.68 -4.02
CA ILE A 85 28.78 -17.01 -4.61
C ILE A 85 27.74 -17.23 -3.51
N THR A 86 26.65 -16.48 -3.59
CA THR A 86 25.41 -16.73 -2.85
C THR A 86 24.44 -17.44 -3.78
N ALA A 87 23.98 -18.62 -3.36
CA ALA A 87 23.09 -19.46 -4.16
C ALA A 87 21.78 -18.74 -4.54
N PRO A 88 21.15 -19.10 -5.67
CA PRO A 88 19.90 -18.48 -6.07
C PRO A 88 18.79 -18.65 -5.03
N ALA A 89 18.08 -17.57 -4.74
CA ALA A 89 16.89 -17.54 -3.91
C ALA A 89 15.73 -16.88 -4.68
N GLN A 90 14.50 -17.07 -4.20
CA GLN A 90 13.35 -16.37 -4.76
C GLN A 90 13.41 -14.89 -4.35
N HIS A 91 13.34 -14.00 -5.34
CA HIS A 91 13.27 -12.56 -5.15
C HIS A 91 11.94 -12.02 -5.69
N LYS A 92 11.45 -10.95 -5.07
CA LYS A 92 10.28 -10.19 -5.48
C LYS A 92 10.62 -8.71 -5.50
N GLY A 93 10.20 -7.99 -6.54
CA GLY A 93 10.43 -6.56 -6.63
C GLY A 93 9.75 -5.91 -7.82
N VAL A 94 9.95 -4.62 -7.98
CA VAL A 94 9.52 -3.84 -9.15
C VAL A 94 10.64 -3.87 -10.18
N LEU A 95 10.31 -3.94 -11.46
CA LEU A 95 11.31 -3.84 -12.53
C LEU A 95 11.94 -2.43 -12.52
N LEU A 96 13.27 -2.36 -12.61
CA LEU A 96 13.96 -1.07 -12.69
C LEU A 96 13.51 -0.25 -13.90
N THR A 97 13.23 -0.91 -15.04
CA THR A 97 12.70 -0.23 -16.23
C THR A 97 11.38 0.48 -15.94
N THR A 98 10.47 -0.16 -15.18
CA THR A 98 9.20 0.46 -14.77
C THR A 98 9.42 1.71 -13.92
N LEU A 99 10.43 1.72 -13.05
CA LEU A 99 10.77 2.92 -12.28
C LEU A 99 11.38 4.00 -13.20
N LEU A 100 12.29 3.62 -14.10
CA LEU A 100 12.96 4.56 -14.99
C LEU A 100 12.01 5.19 -16.01
N ASP A 101 10.95 4.49 -16.40
CA ASP A 101 9.92 5.02 -17.31
C ASP A 101 9.26 6.29 -16.74
N GLU A 102 9.19 6.45 -15.41
CA GLU A 102 8.67 7.66 -14.74
C GLU A 102 9.53 8.90 -15.00
N VAL A 103 10.82 8.72 -15.29
CA VAL A 103 11.75 9.81 -15.66
C VAL A 103 12.10 9.77 -17.15
N GLY A 104 11.27 9.14 -17.99
CA GLY A 104 11.46 9.09 -19.45
C GLY A 104 12.35 7.97 -19.95
N GLY A 105 12.60 6.94 -19.14
CA GLY A 105 13.17 5.66 -19.56
C GLY A 105 14.68 5.68 -19.81
N MET A 106 15.17 4.55 -20.32
CA MET A 106 16.58 4.36 -20.68
C MET A 106 16.72 4.56 -22.20
N THR A 107 17.36 5.66 -22.61
CA THR A 107 17.64 5.98 -24.03
C THR A 107 19.11 5.73 -24.36
N ASP A 108 19.41 5.57 -25.65
CA ASP A 108 20.80 5.38 -26.12
C ASP A 108 21.70 6.57 -25.77
N GLU A 109 21.14 7.77 -25.62
CA GLU A 109 21.84 9.00 -25.23
C GLU A 109 22.36 8.95 -23.78
N HIS A 110 21.81 8.05 -22.95
CA HIS A 110 22.10 7.91 -21.53
C HIS A 110 22.42 6.47 -21.11
N SER A 111 22.80 5.62 -22.08
CA SER A 111 23.30 4.26 -21.82
C SER A 111 24.80 4.30 -21.50
N VAL A 112 25.24 3.60 -20.44
CA VAL A 112 26.65 3.46 -20.02
C VAL A 112 27.43 2.45 -20.84
#